data_AF-D7R8M9-F1
#
_entry.id   AF-D7R8M9-F1
#
_cell.length_a   1.000
_cell.length_b   1.000
_cell.length_c   1.000
_cell.angle_alpha   90.00
_cell.angle_beta   90.00
_cell.angle_gamma   90.00
#
_symmetry.space_group_name_H-M   'P 1'
#
loop_
_entity.id
_entity.type
_entity.pdbx_description
1 polymer ?
#
loop_
_entity_poly.entity_id
_entity_poly.type
_entity_poly.pdbx_seq_one_letter_code
_entity_poly.pdbx_strand_id
1 'polypeptide(L)' 'TVHWHGMELESFYDGVHGWSGAGQRLTPLIEPGESFVVRFTPPRAGTFWYHS' A
#
# COMPACT_ATOMS: atom_id res chain seq x y z
N THR A 1 0.41 -6.80 -6.52
CA THR A 1 0.59 -5.89 -5.37
C THR A 1 -0.77 -5.73 -4.70
N VAL A 2 -0.99 -4.76 -3.81
CA VAL A 2 -2.34 -4.30 -3.46
C VAL A 2 -2.31 -2.78 -3.41
N HIS A 3 -3.13 -2.12 -4.23
CA HIS A 3 -3.28 -0.66 -4.25
C HIS A 3 -4.65 -0.22 -3.69
N TRP A 4 -4.68 0.92 -3.00
CA TRP A 4 -5.84 1.40 -2.23
C TRP A 4 -6.36 2.72 -2.80
N HIS A 5 -7.56 2.70 -3.39
CA HIS A 5 -8.13 3.91 -3.99
C HIS A 5 -8.84 4.78 -2.98
N GLY A 6 -8.37 6.03 -2.88
CA GLY A 6 -8.98 7.07 -2.04
C GLY A 6 -8.61 6.96 -0.55
N MET A 7 -7.75 6.01 -0.19
CA MET A 7 -7.27 5.85 1.18
C MET A 7 -6.10 6.80 1.44
N GLU A 8 -6.11 7.40 2.63
CA GLU A 8 -5.00 8.22 3.14
C GLU A 8 -4.10 7.30 3.98
N LEU A 9 -2.92 6.97 3.45
CA LEU A 9 -1.93 6.08 4.07
C LEU A 9 -0.51 6.50 3.68
N GLU A 10 0.49 5.96 4.38
CA GLU A 10 1.89 6.18 4.03
C GLU A 10 2.22 5.57 2.67
N SER A 11 3.01 6.29 1.85
CA SER A 11 3.39 5.85 0.50
C SER A 11 3.99 4.43 0.46
N PHE A 12 4.69 4.00 1.53
CA PHE A 12 5.25 2.65 1.64
C PHE A 12 4.20 1.52 1.60
N TYR A 13 2.93 1.80 1.92
CA TYR A 13 1.85 0.83 1.89
C TYR A 13 0.94 0.94 0.65
N ASP A 14 1.23 1.87 -0.25
CA ASP A 14 0.35 2.23 -1.38
C ASP A 14 0.38 1.23 -2.54
N GLY A 15 1.40 0.36 -2.59
CA GLY A 15 1.43 -0.78 -3.53
C GLY A 15 1.72 -0.42 -4.98
N VAL A 16 2.21 0.79 -5.27
CA VAL A 16 2.71 1.20 -6.58
C VAL A 16 4.17 0.78 -6.71
N HIS A 17 4.42 -0.37 -7.34
CA HIS A 17 5.76 -0.90 -7.48
C HIS A 17 6.71 0.07 -8.21
N GLY A 18 7.93 0.22 -7.68
CA GLY A 18 8.95 1.12 -8.20
C GLY A 18 8.78 2.58 -7.78
N TRP A 19 7.70 2.92 -7.07
CA TRP A 19 7.39 4.29 -6.66
C TRP A 19 7.04 4.42 -5.18
N SER A 20 6.14 3.57 -4.69
CA SER A 20 5.77 3.49 -3.27
C SER A 20 7.01 3.25 -2.41
N GLY A 21 7.17 4.06 -1.36
CA GLY A 21 8.38 4.02 -0.55
C GLY A 21 8.37 4.92 0.68
N ALA A 22 9.47 4.88 1.44
CA ALA A 22 9.75 5.73 2.58
C ALA A 22 11.24 6.11 2.57
N GLY A 23 11.54 7.39 2.35
CA GLY A 23 12.90 7.87 2.19
C GLY A 23 13.60 7.22 0.99
N GLN A 24 14.73 6.55 1.23
CA GLN A 24 15.49 5.84 0.19
C GLN A 24 15.01 4.41 -0.06
N ARG A 25 13.99 3.93 0.69
CA ARG A 25 13.53 2.55 0.61
C ARG A 25 12.23 2.48 -0.19
N LEU A 26 12.20 1.62 -1.21
CA LEU A 26 10.98 1.28 -1.94
C LEU A 26 10.27 0.10 -1.27
N THR A 27 8.95 0.05 -1.41
CA THR A 27 8.14 -1.10 -1.02
C THR A 27 8.55 -2.31 -1.87
N PRO A 28 8.82 -3.47 -1.25
CA PRO A 28 9.19 -4.66 -2.01
C PRO A 28 7.98 -5.20 -2.79
N LEU A 29 8.27 -5.87 -3.91
CA LEU A 29 7.32 -6.75 -4.58
C LEU A 29 6.92 -7.89 -3.65
N ILE A 30 5.64 -8.28 -3.71
CA ILE A 30 5.16 -9.48 -3.04
C ILE A 30 5.32 -10.62 -4.04
N GLU A 31 6.42 -11.36 -3.92
CA GLU A 31 6.72 -12.52 -4.77
C GLU A 31 5.78 -13.71 -4.46
N PRO A 32 5.64 -14.69 -5.37
CA PRO A 32 4.84 -15.88 -5.11
C PRO A 32 5.27 -16.61 -3.82
N GLY A 33 4.32 -16.79 -2.90
CA GLY A 33 4.55 -17.44 -1.60
C GLY A 33 5.01 -16.49 -0.49
N GLU A 34 5.35 -15.24 -0.82
CA GLU A 34 5.70 -14.22 0.16
C GLU A 34 4.47 -13.48 0.70
N SER A 35 4.68 -12.71 1.77
CA SER A 35 3.63 -11.90 2.38
C SER A 35 4.13 -10.51 2.75
N PHE A 36 3.21 -9.54 2.74
CA PHE A 36 3.47 -8.17 3.15
C PHE A 36 2.31 -7.65 3.97
N VAL A 37 2.61 -7.03 5.12
CA VAL A 37 1.59 -6.53 6.05
C VAL A 37 1.44 -5.03 5.88
N VAL A 38 0.23 -4.62 5.51
CA VAL A 38 -0.20 -3.21 5.49
C VAL A 38 -1.01 -2.94 6.75
N ARG A 39 -0.68 -1.87 7.48
CA ARG A 39 -1.43 -1.45 8.66
C ARG A 39 -1.52 0.06 8.71
N PHE A 40 -2.74 0.58 8.68
CA PHE A 40 -3.04 2.00 8.82
C PHE A 40 -4.45 2.16 9.42
N THR A 41 -4.76 3.35 9.94
CA THR A 41 -6.08 3.69 10.47
C THR A 41 -6.70 4.77 9.57
N PRO A 42 -7.82 4.50 8.88
CA PRO A 42 -8.46 5.50 8.03
C PRO A 42 -8.89 6.72 8.86
N PRO A 43 -8.55 7.96 8.45
CA PRO A 43 -8.87 9.17 9.22
C PRO A 43 -10.34 9.59 9.08
N ARG A 44 -11.07 9.06 8.10
CA ARG A 44 -12.48 9.37 7.84
C ARG A 44 -13.25 8.19 7.25
N ALA A 45 -14.55 8.18 7.49
CA ALA A 45 -15.47 7.20 6.93
C ALA A 45 -15.80 7.52 5.46
N GLY A 46 -16.10 6.48 4.67
CA GLY A 46 -16.47 6.59 3.26
C GLY A 46 -16.46 5.23 2.55
N THR A 47 -16.83 5.24 1.28
CA THR A 47 -16.72 4.05 0.41
C THR A 47 -15.41 4.12 -0.37
N PHE A 48 -14.57 3.10 -0.18
CA PHE A 48 -13.26 2.97 -0.81
C PHE A 48 -13.10 1.56 -1.35
N TRP A 49 -12.00 1.29 -2.05
CA TRP A 49 -11.73 -0.03 -2.63
C TRP A 49 -10.23 -0.29 -2.76
N TYR A 50 -9.88 -1.56 -2.98
CA TYR A 50 -8.52 -2.00 -3.24
C TYR A 50 -8.50 -3.07 -4.33
N HIS A 51 -7.36 -3.22 -4.99
CA HIS A 51 -7.15 -4.23 -6.04
C HIS A 51 -5.66 -4.56 -6.18
N SER A 52 -5.35 -5.61 -6.96
CA SER A 52 -3.99 -6.11 -7.14
C SER A 52 -3.17 -5.34 -8.16
#